data_AF-A0A257X169-F1
#
_entry.id   AF-A0A257X169-F1
#
_cell.length_a   1.000
_cell.length_b   1.000
_cell.length_c   1.000
_cell.angle_alpha   90.00
_cell.angle_beta   90.00
_cell.angle_gamma   90.00
#
_symmetry.space_group_name_H-M   'P 1'
#
loop_
_entity.id
_entity.type
_entity.pdbx_description
1 polymer ?
#
loop_
_entity_poly.entity_id
_entity_poly.type
_entity_poly.pdbx_seq_one_letter_code
_entity_poly.pdbx_strand_id
1 'polypeptide(L)'
;MVIFDFDGTLADSAAWMMKTVNPMARRFGFRTVTDEEIDMLRGRGTREVIRYLGISPWKLSMIASHGKKLMAAETIRKVLGPELSGLIDQFSCGASLFGKARKFRKVTSGAARDRVICIGDETRDIEAARALGLASGAVTWGAAKRAILAEHGPTIVFESPSEIISHLVASRAAIGGD
;
A
#
# COMPACT_ATOMS: atom_id res chain seq x y z
N MET A 1 11.54 7.60 12.01
CA MET A 1 10.74 7.80 10.79
C MET A 1 9.87 6.57 10.59
N VAL A 2 8.57 6.76 10.36
CA VAL A 2 7.63 5.68 10.07
C VAL A 2 7.08 5.90 8.67
N ILE A 3 7.10 4.87 7.84
CA ILE A 3 6.54 4.91 6.49
C ILE A 3 5.33 3.99 6.49
N PHE A 4 4.16 4.53 6.17
CA PHE A 4 2.96 3.74 5.97
C PHE A 4 2.73 3.52 4.49
N ASP A 5 2.44 2.28 4.09
CA ASP A 5 1.73 2.05 2.84
C ASP A 5 0.31 2.62 2.94
N PHE A 6 -0.25 2.99 1.80
CA PHE A 6 -1.56 3.61 1.76
C PHE A 6 -2.67 2.57 1.62
N ASP A 7 -2.62 1.80 0.52
CA ASP A 7 -3.64 0.83 0.17
C ASP A 7 -3.56 -0.37 1.12
N GLY A 8 -4.67 -0.78 1.74
CA GLY A 8 -4.72 -1.96 2.60
C GLY A 8 -4.15 -1.76 4.02
N THR A 9 -3.47 -0.64 4.26
CA THR A 9 -2.86 -0.28 5.55
C THR A 9 -3.54 0.90 6.22
N LEU A 10 -3.59 2.07 5.55
CA LEU A 10 -4.27 3.29 6.05
C LEU A 10 -5.67 3.46 5.48
N ALA A 11 -5.94 2.88 4.31
CA ALA A 11 -7.24 2.93 3.65
C ALA A 11 -7.72 1.53 3.32
N ASP A 12 -9.04 1.31 3.42
CA ASP A 12 -9.69 0.14 2.83
C ASP A 12 -9.76 0.31 1.30
N SER A 13 -8.62 0.06 0.68
CA SER A 13 -8.43 0.18 -0.76
C SER A 13 -9.18 -0.91 -1.52
N ALA A 14 -9.51 -2.03 -0.88
CA ALA A 14 -10.32 -3.08 -1.49
C ALA A 14 -11.73 -2.57 -1.75
N ALA A 15 -12.40 -2.02 -0.73
CA ALA A 15 -13.71 -1.40 -0.87
C ALA A 15 -13.70 -0.19 -1.82
N TRP A 16 -12.62 0.60 -1.80
CA TRP A 16 -12.48 1.72 -2.73
C TRP A 16 -12.23 1.28 -4.18
N MET A 17 -11.45 0.21 -4.39
CA MET A 17 -11.16 -0.35 -5.71
C MET A 17 -12.43 -0.98 -6.30
N MET A 18 -13.25 -1.66 -5.50
CA MET A 18 -14.59 -2.14 -5.91
C MET A 18 -15.45 -1.00 -6.47
N LYS A 19 -15.48 0.13 -5.75
CA LYS A 19 -16.21 1.34 -6.17
C LYS A 19 -15.63 2.02 -7.40
N THR A 20 -14.41 1.67 -7.82
CA THR A 20 -13.68 2.35 -8.89
C THR A 20 -13.56 1.52 -10.18
N VAL A 21 -13.38 0.20 -10.07
CA VAL A 21 -13.17 -0.70 -11.22
C VAL A 21 -14.39 -0.67 -12.14
N ASN A 22 -15.61 -0.79 -11.62
CA ASN A 22 -16.81 -0.83 -12.45
C ASN A 22 -17.13 0.50 -13.16
N PRO A 23 -17.00 1.68 -12.52
CA PRO A 23 -17.03 2.95 -13.25
C PRO A 23 -15.96 3.05 -14.35
N MET A 24 -14.74 2.57 -14.11
CA MET A 24 -13.70 2.54 -15.14
C MET A 24 -14.05 1.56 -16.27
N ALA A 25 -14.58 0.39 -15.95
CA ALA A 25 -15.02 -0.63 -16.90
C ALA A 25 -16.05 -0.07 -17.88
N ARG A 26 -17.06 0.63 -17.35
CA ARG A 26 -18.06 1.34 -18.17
C ARG A 26 -17.43 2.46 -19.02
N ARG A 27 -16.55 3.27 -18.43
CA ARG A 27 -15.91 4.40 -19.11
C ARG A 27 -15.00 3.97 -20.27
N PHE A 28 -14.24 2.90 -20.10
CA PHE A 28 -13.26 2.44 -21.08
C PHE A 28 -13.73 1.23 -21.88
N GLY A 29 -14.95 0.73 -21.63
CA GLY A 29 -15.57 -0.39 -22.32
C GLY A 29 -14.80 -1.69 -22.14
N PHE A 30 -14.57 -2.10 -20.89
CA PHE A 30 -14.07 -3.42 -20.52
C PHE A 30 -15.02 -4.11 -19.52
N ARG A 31 -14.77 -5.37 -19.17
CA ARG A 31 -15.68 -6.18 -18.34
C ARG A 31 -15.86 -5.56 -16.95
N THR A 32 -17.11 -5.41 -16.50
CA THR A 32 -17.46 -5.14 -15.10
C THR A 32 -17.37 -6.42 -14.28
N VAL A 33 -17.11 -6.30 -12.99
CA VAL A 33 -16.96 -7.41 -12.06
C VAL A 33 -17.95 -7.33 -10.91
N THR A 34 -18.39 -8.47 -10.39
CA THR A 34 -19.16 -8.55 -9.14
C THR A 34 -18.25 -8.52 -7.91
N ASP A 35 -18.81 -8.37 -6.72
CA ASP A 35 -18.04 -8.38 -5.47
C ASP A 35 -17.35 -9.75 -5.25
N GLU A 36 -18.02 -10.85 -5.60
CA GLU A 36 -17.46 -12.20 -5.54
C GLU A 36 -16.28 -12.38 -6.52
N GLU A 37 -16.40 -11.82 -7.72
CA GLU A 37 -15.31 -11.85 -8.70
C GLU A 37 -14.12 -11.02 -8.24
N ILE A 38 -14.35 -9.90 -7.53
CA ILE A 38 -13.27 -9.09 -6.95
C ILE A 38 -12.51 -9.87 -5.88
N ASP A 39 -13.21 -10.58 -5.00
CA ASP A 39 -12.56 -11.42 -4.00
C ASP A 39 -11.80 -12.59 -4.63
N MET A 40 -12.31 -13.19 -5.71
CA MET A 40 -11.60 -14.21 -6.46
C MET A 40 -10.34 -13.67 -7.17
N LEU A 41 -10.39 -12.42 -7.63
CA LEU A 41 -9.26 -11.75 -8.26
C LEU A 41 -8.25 -11.21 -7.25
N ARG A 42 -8.60 -11.14 -5.95
CA ARG A 42 -7.70 -10.72 -4.89
C ARG A 42 -6.47 -11.62 -4.86
N GLY A 43 -5.28 -11.00 -4.85
CA GLY A 43 -4.01 -11.73 -4.85
C GLY A 43 -3.62 -12.37 -6.19
N ARG A 44 -4.42 -12.23 -7.27
CA ARG A 44 -4.01 -12.62 -8.62
C ARG A 44 -2.96 -11.67 -9.18
N GLY A 45 -2.13 -12.16 -10.09
CA GLY A 45 -1.15 -11.33 -10.78
C GLY A 45 -1.83 -10.31 -11.69
N THR A 46 -1.23 -9.13 -11.86
CA THR A 46 -1.77 -8.04 -12.71
C THR A 46 -2.12 -8.51 -14.13
N ARG A 47 -1.34 -9.43 -14.70
CA ARG A 47 -1.59 -10.00 -16.03
C ARG A 47 -2.86 -10.83 -16.09
N GLU A 48 -3.14 -11.61 -15.05
CA GLU A 48 -4.35 -12.44 -14.96
C GLU A 48 -5.59 -11.55 -14.86
N VAL A 49 -5.51 -10.51 -14.02
CA VAL A 49 -6.59 -9.52 -13.86
C VAL A 49 -6.87 -8.80 -15.19
N ILE A 50 -5.84 -8.31 -15.89
CA ILE A 50 -5.99 -7.65 -17.19
C ILE A 50 -6.70 -8.56 -18.21
N ARG A 51 -6.30 -9.84 -18.26
CA ARG A 51 -6.88 -10.82 -19.17
C ARG A 51 -8.34 -11.09 -18.81
N TYR A 52 -8.63 -11.30 -17.53
CA TYR A 52 -9.98 -11.53 -17.03
C TYR A 52 -10.92 -10.37 -17.33
N LEU A 53 -10.44 -9.13 -17.15
CA LEU A 53 -11.21 -7.92 -17.46
C LEU A 53 -11.36 -7.64 -18.97
N GLY A 54 -10.68 -8.40 -19.83
CA GLY A 54 -10.73 -8.21 -21.28
C GLY A 54 -10.16 -6.87 -21.75
N ILE A 55 -9.17 -6.32 -21.03
CA ILE A 55 -8.62 -5.01 -21.34
C ILE A 55 -7.68 -5.11 -22.55
N SER A 56 -8.05 -4.42 -23.63
CA SER A 56 -7.19 -4.31 -24.82
C SER A 56 -5.87 -3.59 -24.51
N PRO A 57 -4.72 -4.00 -25.06
CA PRO A 57 -3.42 -3.42 -24.74
C PRO A 57 -3.32 -1.90 -24.92
N TRP A 58 -3.97 -1.32 -25.93
CA TRP A 58 -3.97 0.14 -26.15
C TRP A 58 -4.79 0.91 -25.11
N LYS A 59 -5.76 0.26 -24.43
CA LYS A 59 -6.53 0.87 -23.33
C LYS A 59 -5.72 0.93 -22.03
N LEU A 60 -4.68 0.10 -21.90
CA LEU A 60 -3.83 0.08 -20.70
C LEU A 60 -3.15 1.42 -20.45
N SER A 61 -2.73 2.15 -21.48
CA SER A 61 -2.11 3.47 -21.33
C SER A 61 -3.11 4.51 -20.77
N MET A 62 -4.35 4.51 -21.26
CA MET A 62 -5.42 5.39 -20.78
C MET A 62 -5.83 5.04 -19.34
N ILE A 63 -6.00 3.74 -19.06
CA ILE A 63 -6.32 3.23 -17.73
C ILE A 63 -5.21 3.58 -16.75
N ALA A 64 -3.94 3.39 -17.12
CA ALA A 64 -2.79 3.75 -16.29
C ALA A 64 -2.71 5.26 -16.02
N SER A 65 -2.99 6.10 -17.03
CA SER A 65 -3.06 7.57 -16.87
C SER A 65 -4.16 7.97 -15.89
N HIS A 66 -5.34 7.35 -15.99
CA HIS A 66 -6.43 7.59 -15.04
C HIS A 66 -6.08 7.10 -13.63
N GLY A 67 -5.49 5.90 -13.51
CA GLY A 67 -5.00 5.35 -12.25
C GLY A 67 -3.97 6.27 -11.57
N LYS A 68 -3.07 6.91 -12.33
CA LYS A 68 -2.15 7.92 -11.79
C LYS A 68 -2.87 9.12 -11.16
N LYS A 69 -4.01 9.55 -11.73
CA LYS A 69 -4.82 10.64 -11.15
C LYS A 69 -5.52 10.20 -9.87
N LEU A 70 -5.99 8.96 -9.80
CA LEU A 70 -6.59 8.41 -8.59
C LEU A 70 -5.54 8.24 -7.48
N MET A 71 -4.31 7.89 -7.85
CA MET A 71 -3.17 7.78 -6.93
C MET A 71 -2.44 9.12 -6.71
N ALA A 72 -3.06 10.25 -7.06
CA ALA A 72 -2.50 11.58 -6.80
C ALA A 72 -2.65 11.94 -5.32
N ALA A 73 -1.71 12.74 -4.81
CA ALA A 73 -1.70 13.14 -3.40
C ALA A 73 -2.97 13.88 -2.97
N GLU A 74 -3.63 14.60 -3.88
CA GLU A 74 -4.90 15.26 -3.60
C GLU A 74 -6.03 14.25 -3.32
N THR A 75 -6.13 13.19 -4.11
CA THR A 75 -7.12 12.12 -3.90
C THR A 75 -6.84 11.38 -2.61
N ILE A 76 -5.58 11.04 -2.34
CA ILE A 76 -5.16 10.37 -1.10
C ILE A 76 -5.54 11.21 0.12
N ARG A 77 -5.27 12.53 0.10
CA ARG A 77 -5.68 13.44 1.19
C ARG A 77 -7.18 13.48 1.39
N LYS A 78 -7.97 13.45 0.30
CA LYS A 78 -9.44 13.39 0.39
C LYS A 78 -9.93 12.10 1.04
N VAL A 79 -9.28 10.96 0.76
CA VAL A 79 -9.64 9.66 1.36
C VAL A 79 -9.27 9.63 2.85
N LEU A 80 -8.10 10.15 3.22
CA LEU A 80 -7.67 10.21 4.63
C LEU A 80 -8.46 11.24 5.44
N GLY A 81 -9.04 12.24 4.79
CA GLY A 81 -9.66 13.38 5.46
C GLY A 81 -8.62 14.34 6.06
N PRO A 82 -9.08 15.50 6.57
CA PRO A 82 -8.20 16.59 7.01
C PRO A 82 -7.40 16.23 8.27
N GLU A 83 -7.99 15.47 9.19
CA GLU A 83 -7.35 15.10 10.46
C GLU A 83 -6.12 14.21 10.22
N LEU A 84 -6.31 13.03 9.61
CA LEU A 84 -5.20 12.11 9.31
C LEU A 84 -4.20 12.72 8.33
N SER A 85 -4.66 13.49 7.34
CA SER A 85 -3.75 14.17 6.41
C SER A 85 -2.85 15.19 7.11
N GLY A 86 -3.35 15.84 8.17
CA GLY A 86 -2.58 16.78 8.98
C GLY A 86 -1.47 16.13 9.81
N LEU A 87 -1.53 14.81 10.01
CA LEU A 87 -0.53 14.03 10.74
C LEU A 87 0.60 13.50 9.83
N ILE A 88 0.48 13.65 8.50
CA ILE A 88 1.45 13.11 7.53
C ILE A 88 2.39 14.22 7.08
N ASP A 89 3.66 14.12 7.48
CA ASP A 89 4.72 15.06 7.09
C ASP A 89 4.98 15.07 5.57
N GLN A 90 4.91 13.88 4.94
CA GLN A 90 5.24 13.73 3.54
C GLN A 90 4.40 12.67 2.84
N PHE A 91 3.89 13.04 1.65
CA PHE A 91 3.19 12.13 0.74
C PHE A 91 4.11 11.73 -0.42
N SER A 92 4.33 10.42 -0.58
CA SER A 92 5.09 9.86 -1.71
C SER A 92 4.17 9.06 -2.63
N CYS A 93 3.39 9.78 -3.43
CA CYS A 93 2.29 9.22 -4.23
C CYS A 93 2.72 8.72 -5.62
N GLY A 94 1.82 8.01 -6.30
CA GLY A 94 1.99 7.54 -7.67
C GLY A 94 2.39 6.07 -7.82
N ALA A 95 2.07 5.49 -8.97
CA ALA A 95 2.35 4.09 -9.28
C ALA A 95 3.87 3.83 -9.38
N SER A 96 4.36 2.86 -8.59
CA SER A 96 5.75 2.43 -8.61
C SER A 96 6.01 1.52 -9.82
N LEU A 97 6.29 2.12 -10.99
CA LEU A 97 6.65 1.38 -12.22
C LEU A 97 7.91 0.50 -12.06
N PHE A 98 8.66 0.64 -10.96
CA PHE A 98 9.89 -0.12 -10.67
C PHE A 98 9.92 -0.67 -9.23
N GLY A 99 8.74 -0.93 -8.62
CA GLY A 99 8.62 -1.55 -7.29
C GLY A 99 8.74 -0.59 -6.09
N LYS A 100 8.27 -1.04 -4.91
CA LYS A 100 8.20 -0.23 -3.68
C LYS A 100 9.60 0.19 -3.18
N ALA A 101 10.63 -0.62 -3.38
CA ALA A 101 12.01 -0.34 -2.95
C ALA A 101 12.58 0.97 -3.52
N ARG A 102 12.31 1.33 -4.78
CA ARG A 102 12.78 2.61 -5.35
C ARG A 102 12.15 3.81 -4.64
N LYS A 103 10.88 3.70 -4.28
CA LYS A 103 10.15 4.75 -3.57
C LYS A 103 10.64 4.87 -2.14
N PHE A 104 10.79 3.75 -1.43
CA PHE A 104 11.35 3.71 -0.08
C PHE A 104 12.72 4.38 -0.03
N ARG A 105 13.65 4.00 -0.94
CA ARG A 105 14.97 4.62 -1.03
C ARG A 105 14.91 6.14 -1.17
N LYS A 106 13.98 6.65 -1.98
CA LYS A 106 13.81 8.09 -2.20
C LYS A 106 13.35 8.80 -0.92
N VAL A 107 12.36 8.26 -0.21
CA VAL A 107 11.80 8.90 0.98
C VAL A 107 12.70 8.76 2.20
N THR A 108 13.47 7.66 2.30
CA THR A 108 14.39 7.42 3.41
C THR A 108 15.78 8.04 3.19
N SER A 109 15.96 8.82 2.13
CA SER A 109 17.24 9.45 1.83
C SER A 109 17.63 10.41 2.96
N GLY A 110 18.75 10.14 3.63
CA GLY A 110 19.23 10.93 4.77
C GLY A 110 18.72 10.48 6.14
N ALA A 111 17.83 9.49 6.21
CA ALA A 111 17.41 8.90 7.49
C ALA A 111 18.38 7.79 7.95
N ALA A 112 18.61 7.71 9.25
CA ALA A 112 19.33 6.58 9.86
C ALA A 112 18.48 5.31 9.75
N ARG A 113 19.02 4.26 9.12
CA ARG A 113 18.24 3.05 8.73
C ARG A 113 17.61 2.33 9.92
N ASP A 114 18.33 2.29 11.04
CA ASP A 114 17.90 1.75 12.34
C ASP A 114 16.77 2.56 12.99
N ARG A 115 16.50 3.78 12.50
CA ARG A 115 15.38 4.63 12.92
C ARG A 115 14.25 4.68 11.88
N VAL A 116 14.21 3.73 10.94
CA VAL A 116 13.15 3.64 9.92
C VAL A 116 12.43 2.29 10.01
N ILE A 117 11.10 2.35 10.05
CA ILE A 117 10.22 1.19 9.87
C ILE A 117 9.23 1.44 8.72
N CYS A 118 9.06 0.45 7.84
CA CYS A 118 8.04 0.44 6.79
C CYS A 118 6.87 -0.45 7.22
N ILE A 119 5.67 0.10 7.28
CA ILE A 119 4.45 -0.59 7.72
C ILE A 119 3.53 -0.77 6.52
N GLY A 120 3.15 -2.02 6.22
CA GLY A 120 2.32 -2.37 5.07
C GLY A 120 1.62 -3.73 5.23
N ASP A 121 0.68 -4.04 4.36
CA ASP A 121 -0.12 -5.28 4.37
C ASP A 121 0.25 -6.27 3.26
N GLU A 122 1.18 -5.92 2.35
CA GLU A 122 1.65 -6.81 1.29
C GLU A 122 3.04 -7.38 1.61
N THR A 123 3.33 -8.60 1.13
CA THR A 123 4.68 -9.20 1.18
C THR A 123 5.73 -8.32 0.48
N ARG A 124 5.29 -7.54 -0.52
CA ARG A 124 6.11 -6.60 -1.28
C ARG A 124 6.63 -5.43 -0.43
N ASP A 125 5.96 -5.09 0.67
CA ASP A 125 6.48 -4.10 1.64
C ASP A 125 7.67 -4.67 2.41
N ILE A 126 7.52 -5.91 2.86
CA ILE A 126 8.56 -6.65 3.60
C ILE A 126 9.80 -6.82 2.72
N GLU A 127 9.61 -7.26 1.47
CA GLU A 127 10.69 -7.41 0.49
C GLU A 127 11.39 -6.07 0.18
N ALA A 128 10.62 -4.99 0.02
CA ALA A 128 11.16 -3.67 -0.28
C ALA A 128 11.96 -3.08 0.89
N ALA A 129 11.49 -3.25 2.12
CA ALA A 129 12.20 -2.84 3.32
C ALA A 129 13.49 -3.65 3.51
N ARG A 130 13.41 -4.98 3.36
CA ARG A 130 14.57 -5.88 3.42
C ARG A 130 15.65 -5.51 2.41
N ALA A 131 15.27 -5.23 1.16
CA ALA A 131 16.20 -4.84 0.10
C ALA A 131 16.99 -3.55 0.41
N LEU A 132 16.54 -2.77 1.40
CA LEU A 132 17.18 -1.53 1.85
C LEU A 132 17.78 -1.65 3.27
N GLY A 133 17.64 -2.81 3.93
CA GLY A 133 18.05 -3.02 5.31
C GLY A 133 17.24 -2.20 6.32
N LEU A 134 15.95 -1.99 6.06
CA LEU A 134 15.02 -1.27 6.93
C LEU A 134 14.17 -2.27 7.73
N ALA A 135 13.68 -1.84 8.89
CA ALA A 135 12.67 -2.62 9.63
C ALA A 135 11.34 -2.65 8.85
N SER A 136 10.60 -3.76 8.96
CA SER A 136 9.28 -3.90 8.35
C SER A 136 8.24 -4.34 9.38
N GLY A 137 7.13 -3.60 9.46
CA GLY A 137 5.93 -4.00 10.18
C GLY A 137 4.86 -4.50 9.21
N ALA A 138 4.39 -5.73 9.39
CA ALA A 138 3.29 -6.29 8.60
C ALA A 138 1.97 -6.14 9.35
N VAL A 139 0.92 -5.62 8.71
CA VAL A 139 -0.42 -5.51 9.33
C VAL A 139 -1.35 -6.60 8.83
N THR A 140 -2.20 -7.15 9.69
CA THR A 140 -3.05 -8.32 9.33
C THR A 140 -4.46 -7.96 8.86
N TRP A 141 -4.86 -6.68 8.95
CA TRP A 141 -6.18 -6.21 8.50
C TRP A 141 -6.24 -5.85 7.01
N GLY A 142 -5.12 -5.95 6.28
CA GLY A 142 -5.07 -5.68 4.85
C GLY A 142 -5.24 -6.93 3.98
N ALA A 143 -4.69 -6.90 2.77
CA ALA A 143 -4.99 -7.87 1.72
C ALA A 143 -4.31 -9.24 1.92
N ALA A 144 -3.07 -9.28 2.43
CA ALA A 144 -2.35 -10.54 2.61
C ALA A 144 -2.73 -11.24 3.92
N LYS A 145 -2.81 -12.57 3.89
CA LYS A 145 -3.05 -13.37 5.10
C LYS A 145 -1.83 -13.34 6.03
N ARG A 146 -2.08 -13.30 7.34
CA ARG A 146 -1.07 -13.38 8.40
C ARG A 146 0.00 -14.45 8.16
N ALA A 147 -0.40 -15.67 7.78
CA ALA A 147 0.55 -16.77 7.54
C ALA A 147 1.56 -16.44 6.42
N ILE A 148 1.06 -15.88 5.31
CA ILE A 148 1.89 -15.47 4.17
C ILE A 148 2.85 -14.34 4.59
N LEU A 149 2.34 -13.36 5.36
CA LEU A 149 3.17 -12.27 5.88
C LEU A 149 4.29 -12.81 6.78
N ALA A 150 3.96 -13.72 7.71
CA ALA A 150 4.93 -14.30 8.63
C ALA A 150 6.02 -15.12 7.91
N GLU A 151 5.66 -15.90 6.89
CA GLU A 151 6.63 -16.65 6.04
C GLU A 151 7.65 -15.73 5.37
N HIS A 152 7.25 -14.49 5.04
CA HIS A 152 8.15 -13.50 4.47
C HIS A 152 9.04 -12.84 5.51
N GLY A 153 8.94 -13.15 6.81
CA GLY A 153 9.85 -12.71 7.86
C GLY A 153 9.93 -11.18 8.08
N PRO A 154 8.83 -10.51 8.43
CA PRO A 154 8.86 -9.11 8.82
C PRO A 154 9.54 -8.94 10.18
N THR A 155 10.05 -7.75 10.48
CA THR A 155 10.56 -7.40 11.82
C THR A 155 9.49 -7.58 12.90
N ILE A 156 8.25 -7.23 12.58
CA ILE A 156 7.10 -7.34 13.49
C ILE A 156 5.80 -7.54 12.69
N VAL A 157 4.85 -8.24 13.30
CA VAL A 157 3.47 -8.36 12.79
C VAL A 157 2.54 -7.64 13.78
N PHE A 158 1.64 -6.82 13.26
CA PHE A 158 0.64 -6.08 14.01
C PHE A 158 -0.76 -6.60 13.69
N GLU A 159 -1.52 -6.98 14.71
CA GLU A 159 -2.91 -7.42 14.59
C GLU A 159 -3.90 -6.26 14.71
N SER A 160 -3.47 -5.12 15.24
CA SER A 160 -4.28 -3.90 15.30
C SER A 160 -3.46 -2.60 15.25
N PRO A 161 -4.07 -1.45 14.89
CA PRO A 161 -3.38 -0.16 14.87
C PRO A 161 -2.82 0.28 16.24
N SER A 162 -3.46 -0.11 17.35
CA SER A 162 -2.98 0.22 18.70
C SER A 162 -1.63 -0.42 19.01
N GLU A 163 -1.34 -1.61 18.48
CA GLU A 163 -0.06 -2.29 18.67
C GLU A 163 1.09 -1.52 17.99
N ILE A 164 0.82 -0.83 16.87
CA ILE A 164 1.79 0.06 16.24
C ILE A 164 2.17 1.19 17.21
N ILE A 165 1.18 1.83 17.82
CA ILE A 165 1.40 2.92 18.78
C ILE A 165 2.21 2.42 19.96
N SER A 166 1.81 1.31 20.57
CA SER A 166 2.53 0.71 21.70
C SER A 166 3.98 0.40 21.35
N HIS A 167 4.24 -0.17 20.17
CA HIS A 167 5.59 -0.47 19.71
C HIS A 167 6.43 0.80 19.50
N LEU A 168 5.88 1.83 18.86
CA LEU A 168 6.59 3.08 18.60
C LEU A 168 6.91 3.85 19.90
N VAL A 169 5.99 3.86 20.87
CA VAL A 169 6.21 4.47 22.19
C VAL A 169 7.31 3.72 22.95
N ALA A 170 7.24 2.38 23.00
CA ALA A 170 8.27 1.58 23.67
C ALA A 170 9.66 1.77 23.01
N SER A 171 9.69 1.85 21.68
CA SER A 171 10.94 2.05 20.93
C SER A 171 11.55 3.44 21.18
N ARG A 172 10.72 4.50 21.30
CA ARG A 172 11.22 5.83 21.69
C ARG A 172 11.82 5.84 23.09
N ALA A 173 11.18 5.15 24.05
CA ALA A 173 11.71 5.05 25.41
C ALA A 173 13.07 4.33 25.47
N ALA A 174 13.27 3.33 24.61
CA ALA A 174 14.52 2.55 24.56
C ALA A 174 15.70 3.30 23.90
N ILE A 175 15.44 4.28 23.02
CA ILE A 175 16.49 5.02 22.27
C ILE A 175 17.03 6.23 23.07
N GLY A 176 16.45 6.52 24.24
CA GLY A 176 16.73 7.72 25.02
C GLY A 176 15.98 8.90 24.42
N GLY A 177 14.96 9.39 25.13
CA GLY A 177 14.19 10.55 24.70
C GLY A 177 15.02 11.83 24.78
N ASP A 178 15.01 12.60 23.70
CA ASP A 178 15.31 14.04 23.75
C ASP A 178 14.27 14.77 24.61
#